data_AF-A0A7C4HQE3-F1
#
_entry.id   AF-A0A7C4HQE3-F1
#
_cell.length_a   1.000
_cell.length_b   1.000
_cell.length_c   1.000
_cell.angle_alpha   90.00
_cell.angle_beta   90.00
_cell.angle_gamma   90.00
#
_symmetry.space_group_name_H-M   'P 1'
#
loop_
_entity.id
_entity.type
_entity.pdbx_description
1 polymer ?
#
loop_
_entity_poly.entity_id
_entity_poly.type
_entity_poly.pdbx_seq_one_letter_code
_entity_poly.pdbx_strand_id
1 'polypeptide(L)' 'MERNPQLLGRIDSPADLRRVPASDLPRLAEEVRAEILTAICETGGHLAS' A
#
# COMPACT_ATOMS: atom_id res chain seq x y z
N MET A 1 11.34 13.15 -6.37
CA MET A 1 10.41 12.05 -6.08
C MET A 1 9.50 12.52 -4.96
N GLU A 2 8.40 13.18 -5.32
CA GLU A 2 7.47 13.74 -4.33
C GLU A 2 6.74 12.58 -3.66
N ARG A 3 7.16 12.23 -2.45
CA ARG A 3 6.45 11.30 -1.56
C ARG A 3 5.16 12.00 -1.14
N ASN A 4 4.15 11.92 -1.99
CA ASN A 4 2.76 12.16 -1.60
C ASN A 4 2.51 11.32 -0.34
N PRO A 5 2.02 11.88 0.78
CA PRO A 5 1.82 11.08 1.99
C PRO A 5 0.79 9.98 1.69
N GLN A 6 1.28 8.77 1.48
CA GLN A 6 0.47 7.57 1.29
C GLN A 6 -0.26 7.30 2.61
N LEU A 7 -1.55 6.98 2.53
CA LEU A 7 -2.33 6.54 3.68
C LEU A 7 -1.70 5.29 4.30
N LEU A 8 -1.18 4.39 3.46
CA LEU A 8 -0.48 3.19 3.89
C LEU A 8 0.73 3.49 4.79
N GLY A 9 1.49 4.54 4.48
CA GLY A 9 2.68 4.93 5.26
C GLY A 9 2.39 5.50 6.66
N ARG A 10 1.11 5.56 7.06
CA ARG A 10 0.67 5.99 8.40
C ARG A 10 0.07 4.85 9.23
N ILE A 11 0.11 3.61 8.73
CA ILE A 11 -0.53 2.44 9.33
C ILE A 11 0.54 1.44 9.73
N ASP A 12 0.92 1.43 11.01
CA ASP A 12 1.88 0.49 11.57
C ASP A 12 1.20 -0.64 12.36
N SER A 13 -0.10 -0.49 12.65
CA SER A 13 -0.87 -1.46 13.43
C SER A 13 -2.33 -1.57 12.96
N PRO A 14 -3.04 -2.67 13.30
CA PRO A 14 -4.47 -2.79 13.05
C PRO A 14 -5.31 -1.68 13.71
N ALA A 15 -4.80 -1.04 14.77
CA ALA A 15 -5.49 0.08 15.41
C ALA A 15 -5.49 1.34 14.54
N ASP A 16 -4.44 1.54 13.75
CA ASP A 16 -4.33 2.70 12.85
C ASP A 16 -5.25 2.54 11.65
N LEU A 17 -5.35 1.34 11.10
CA LEU A 17 -6.32 1.00 10.06
C LEU A 17 -7.76 1.32 10.49
N ARG A 18 -8.13 1.00 11.73
CA ARG A 18 -9.47 1.30 12.27
C ARG A 18 -9.77 2.79 12.40
N ARG A 19 -8.76 3.65 12.39
CA ARG A 19 -8.91 5.12 12.44
C ARG A 19 -9.06 5.74 11.04
N VAL A 20 -8.85 4.96 9.97
CA VAL A 20 -9.00 5.44 8.59
C VAL A 20 -10.48 5.64 8.28
N PRO A 21 -10.90 6.80 7.73
CA PRO A 21 -12.26 7.01 7.28
C PRO A 21 -12.69 5.95 6.26
N ALA A 22 -13.93 5.50 6.34
CA ALA A 22 -14.46 4.47 5.42
C ALA A 22 -14.37 4.88 3.94
N SER A 23 -14.47 6.19 3.65
CA SER A 23 -14.29 6.77 2.31
C SER A 23 -12.90 6.57 1.73
N ASP A 24 -11.89 6.42 2.59
CA ASP A 24 -10.48 6.34 2.21
C ASP A 24 -10.01 4.89 2.10
N LEU A 25 -10.80 3.92 2.58
CA LEU A 25 -10.49 2.49 2.50
C LEU A 25 -10.29 1.98 1.06
N PRO A 26 -11.09 2.38 0.04
CA PRO A 26 -10.83 1.97 -1.34
C PRO A 26 -9.46 2.46 -1.82
N ARG A 27 -9.08 3.71 -1.51
CA ARG A 27 -7.78 4.26 -1.86
C ARG A 27 -6.65 3.53 -1.14
N LEU A 28 -6.81 3.26 0.16
CA LEU A 28 -5.83 2.52 0.93
C LEU A 28 -5.60 1.10 0.36
N ALA A 29 -6.66 0.44 -0.09
CA ALA A 29 -6.56 -0.88 -0.74
C ALA A 29 -5.75 -0.82 -2.05
N GLU A 30 -5.91 0.24 -2.85
CA GLU A 30 -5.08 0.46 -4.05
C GLU A 30 -3.60 0.65 -3.68
N GLU A 31 -3.31 1.44 -2.65
CA GLU A 31 -1.93 1.67 -2.18
C GLU A 31 -1.29 0.36 -1.68
N VAL A 32 -2.02 -0.46 -0.91
CA VAL A 32 -1.55 -1.80 -0.47
C VAL A 32 -1.25 -2.71 -1.65
N ARG A 33 -2.13 -2.75 -2.64
CA ARG A 33 -1.91 -3.59 -3.83
C ARG A 33 -0.65 -3.17 -4.59
N ALA A 34 -0.46 -1.87 -4.80
CA ALA A 34 0.72 -1.35 -5.49
C ALA A 34 2.02 -1.67 -4.74
N GLU A 35 2.02 -1.57 -3.41
CA GLU A 35 3.17 -1.90 -2.58
C GLU A 35 3.51 -3.40 -2.66
N ILE A 36 2.51 -4.28 -2.58
CA ILE A 36 2.70 -5.73 -2.73
C ILE A 36 3.30 -6.05 -4.11
N LEU A 37 2.76 -5.46 -5.18
CA LEU A 37 3.28 -5.67 -6.53
C LEU A 37 4.73 -5.19 -6.65
N THR A 38 5.06 -4.05 -6.06
CA THR A 38 6.42 -3.48 -6.07
C THR A 38 7.38 -4.39 -5.31
N ALA A 39 7.04 -4.78 -4.08
CA ALA A 39 7.87 -5.64 -3.24
C ALA A 39 8.14 -7.02 -3.86
N ILE A 40 7.15 -7.58 -4.57
CA ILE A 40 7.30 -8.87 -5.27
C ILE A 40 8.11 -8.71 -6.57
N CYS A 41 7.91 -7.61 -7.31
CA CYS A 41 8.69 -7.34 -8.54
C CYS A 41 10.18 -7.11 -8.25
N GLU A 42 10.53 -6.54 -7.09
CA GLU A 42 11.93 -6.34 -6.69
C GLU A 42 12.62 -7.65 -6.25
N THR A 43 11.87 -8.64 -5.77
CA THR A 43 12.44 -9.89 -5.23
C THR A 43 12.53 -11.04 -6.25
N GLY A 44 11.99 -10.89 -7.46
CA GLY A 44 12.03 -11.93 -8.49
C GLY A 44 11.98 -11.36 -9.90
N GLY A 45 13.14 -11.30 -10.54
CA GLY A 45 13.26 -10.99 -11.97
C GLY A 45 12.34 -11.88 -12.81
N HIS A 46 11.54 -11.24 -13.66
CA HIS A 46 10.68 -11.87 -14.67
C HIS A 46 9.55 -12.76 -14.11
N LEU A 47 8.48 -12.15 -13.59
CA LEU A 47 7.15 -12.78 -13.61
C LEU A 47 6.53 -12.71 -15.02
N ALA A 48 7.26 -13.24 -16.00
CA ALA A 48 6.83 -13.50 -17.35
C ALA A 48 7.27 -14.92 -17.72
N SER A 49 6.59 -15.92 -17.18
CA SER A 49 6.61 -17.30 -17.67
C SER A 49 5.30 -17.97 -17.34
#